data_AF-A0A1N6YEC9-F1
#
_entry.id   AF-A0A1N6YEC9-F1
#
_cell.length_a   1.000
_cell.length_b   1.000
_cell.length_c   1.000
_cell.angle_alpha   90.00
_cell.angle_beta   90.00
_cell.angle_gamma   90.00
#
_symmetry.space_group_name_H-M   'P 1'
#
loop_
_entity.id
_entity.type
_entity.pdbx_description
1 polymer ?
#
loop_
_entity_poly.entity_id
_entity_poly.type
_entity_poly.pdbx_seq_one_letter_code
_entity_poly.pdbx_strand_id
1 'polypeptide(L)'
;MAKPRSSIPWTSDARHTKAGATVGSRIAHFGPDAPETQAARTEVRVVRAELALEDLINSAPAPTAEQVERIRRLLPAVGITPAGVAA
;
A
#
# COMPACT_ATOMS: atom_id res chain seq x y z
N MET A 1 -24.31 -5.31 9.23
CA MET A 1 -23.11 -6.18 9.13
C MET A 1 -22.46 -5.93 7.78
N ALA A 2 -21.27 -5.32 7.74
CA ALA A 2 -20.53 -5.15 6.49
C ALA A 2 -20.06 -6.53 6.03
N LYS A 3 -20.55 -6.97 4.87
CA LYS A 3 -20.12 -8.23 4.23
C LYS A 3 -18.59 -8.14 4.04
N PRO A 4 -17.79 -9.15 4.42
CA PRO A 4 -16.38 -9.15 4.07
C PRO A 4 -16.30 -9.07 2.55
N ARG A 5 -15.83 -7.92 2.03
CA ARG A 5 -15.55 -7.76 0.60
C ARG A 5 -14.56 -8.86 0.28
N SER A 6 -14.94 -9.80 -0.58
CA SER A 6 -14.13 -10.97 -0.91
C SER A 6 -12.71 -10.52 -1.24
N SER A 7 -11.78 -10.72 -0.30
CA SER A 7 -10.37 -10.43 -0.52
C SER A 7 -9.88 -11.51 -1.47
N ILE A 8 -9.99 -11.24 -2.77
CA ILE A 8 -9.25 -12.00 -3.76
C ILE A 8 -7.79 -11.88 -3.30
N PRO A 9 -7.12 -13.00 -2.96
CA PRO A 9 -5.77 -12.92 -2.42
C PRO A 9 -4.91 -12.19 -3.44
N TRP A 10 -4.13 -11.20 -2.99
CA TRP A 10 -3.26 -10.37 -3.83
C TRP A 10 -2.35 -11.20 -4.76
N THR A 11 -2.10 -12.46 -4.42
CA THR A 11 -1.40 -13.45 -5.26
C THR A 11 -2.06 -13.71 -6.62
N SER A 12 -3.37 -13.50 -6.72
CA SER A 12 -4.16 -13.61 -7.96
C SER A 12 -4.48 -12.25 -8.60
N ASP A 13 -3.98 -11.14 -8.05
CA ASP A 13 -4.14 -9.83 -8.67
C ASP A 13 -3.38 -9.78 -10.01
N ALA A 14 -4.02 -9.18 -11.02
CA ALA A 14 -3.45 -9.07 -12.36
C ALA A 14 -2.14 -8.26 -12.38
N ARG A 15 -2.00 -7.24 -11.52
CA ARG A 15 -0.78 -6.44 -11.38
C ARG A 15 0.37 -7.31 -10.88
N HIS A 16 0.13 -8.12 -9.85
CA HIS A 16 1.14 -9.03 -9.29
C HIS A 16 1.53 -10.11 -10.31
N THR A 17 0.54 -10.70 -10.98
CA THR A 17 0.77 -11.72 -12.02
C THR A 17 1.59 -11.17 -13.19
N LYS A 18 1.26 -9.96 -13.67
CA LYS A 18 2.00 -9.28 -14.74
C LYS A 18 3.44 -8.98 -14.34
N ALA A 19 3.68 -8.45 -13.14
CA ALA A 19 5.03 -8.18 -12.65
C ALA A 19 5.86 -9.48 -12.54
N GLY A 20 5.24 -10.57 -12.07
CA GLY A 20 5.90 -11.89 -12.02
C GLY A 20 6.27 -12.42 -13.41
N ALA A 21 5.40 -12.26 -14.41
CA ALA A 21 5.70 -12.63 -15.80
C ALA A 21 6.89 -11.84 -16.37
N THR A 22 7.00 -10.55 -16.04
CA THR A 22 8.15 -9.72 -16.41
C THR A 22 9.45 -10.29 -15.84
N VAL A 23 9.48 -10.75 -14.58
CA VAL A 23 10.66 -11.42 -14.00
C VAL A 23 11.04 -12.66 -14.81
N GLY A 24 10.08 -13.52 -15.15
CA GLY A 24 10.33 -14.71 -15.96
C GLY A 24 10.94 -14.37 -17.33
N SER A 25 10.42 -13.34 -17.99
CA SER A 25 10.97 -12.85 -19.26
C SER A 25 12.39 -12.30 -19.13
N ARG A 26 12.69 -11.55 -18.06
CA ARG A 26 14.05 -11.02 -17.81
C ARG A 26 15.05 -12.13 -17.49
N ILE A 27 14.67 -13.13 -16.69
CA ILE A 27 15.51 -14.30 -16.41
C ILE A 27 15.87 -15.03 -17.70
N ALA A 28 14.90 -15.25 -18.59
CA ALA A 28 15.12 -15.96 -19.84
C ALA A 28 16.08 -15.23 -20.81
N HIS A 29 16.12 -13.89 -20.76
CA HIS A 29 16.93 -13.10 -21.69
C HIS A 29 18.30 -12.69 -21.13
N PHE A 30 18.37 -12.29 -19.85
CA PHE A 30 19.58 -11.72 -19.23
C PHE A 30 20.21 -12.66 -18.20
N GLY A 31 19.48 -13.67 -17.72
CA GLY A 31 19.91 -14.55 -16.63
C GLY A 31 19.41 -14.12 -15.26
N PRO A 32 19.55 -14.99 -14.23
CA PRO A 32 18.93 -14.81 -12.92
C PRO A 32 19.54 -13.69 -12.07
N ASP A 33 20.82 -13.38 -12.29
CA ASP A 33 21.59 -12.43 -11.49
C ASP A 33 21.86 -11.10 -12.20
N ALA A 34 21.34 -10.96 -13.43
CA ALA A 34 21.45 -9.73 -14.18
C ALA A 34 20.74 -8.55 -13.48
N PRO A 35 21.26 -7.32 -13.59
CA PRO A 35 20.65 -6.16 -12.94
C PRO A 35 19.19 -5.94 -13.38
N GLU A 36 18.84 -6.26 -14.63
CA GLU A 36 17.48 -6.18 -15.16
C GLU A 36 16.54 -7.15 -14.45
N THR A 37 17.01 -8.35 -14.13
CA THR A 37 16.24 -9.36 -13.38
C THR A 37 16.05 -8.92 -11.93
N GLN A 38 17.06 -8.32 -11.31
CA GLN A 38 16.95 -7.79 -9.93
C GLN A 38 16.01 -6.59 -9.86
N ALA A 39 16.04 -5.70 -10.86
CA ALA A 39 15.08 -4.62 -11.00
C ALA A 39 13.64 -5.15 -11.11
N ALA A 40 13.40 -6.12 -12.00
CA ALA A 40 12.06 -6.73 -12.15
C ALA A 40 11.59 -7.43 -10.85
N ARG A 41 12.49 -8.09 -10.11
CA ARG A 41 12.16 -8.68 -8.79
C ARG A 41 11.78 -7.62 -7.77
N THR A 42 12.41 -6.45 -7.83
CA THR A 42 12.08 -5.31 -6.97
C THR A 42 10.70 -4.76 -7.30
N GLU A 43 10.36 -4.63 -8.59
CA GLU A 43 9.02 -4.23 -9.02
C GLU A 43 7.93 -5.18 -8.48
N VAL A 44 8.15 -6.50 -8.52
CA VAL A 44 7.21 -7.48 -7.92
C VAL A 44 7.03 -7.23 -6.41
N ARG A 45 8.11 -6.95 -5.68
CA ARG A 45 8.04 -6.66 -4.24
C ARG A 45 7.24 -5.39 -3.95
N VAL A 46 7.41 -4.36 -4.77
CA VAL A 46 6.65 -3.09 -4.65
C VAL A 46 5.17 -3.34 -4.90
N VAL A 47 4.81 -4.00 -6.00
CA VAL A 47 3.41 -4.32 -6.33
C VAL A 47 2.76 -5.14 -5.20
N ARG A 48 3.49 -6.12 -4.65
CA ARG A 48 3.00 -6.90 -3.49
C ARG A 48 2.74 -6.01 -2.28
N ALA A 49 3.63 -5.06 -1.98
CA ALA A 49 3.47 -4.16 -0.85
C ALA A 49 2.27 -3.21 -1.03
N GLU A 50 2.09 -2.65 -2.23
CA GLU A 50 0.93 -1.80 -2.55
C GLU A 50 -0.39 -2.55 -2.38
N LEU A 51 -0.49 -3.78 -2.90
CA LEU A 51 -1.67 -4.61 -2.74
C LEU A 51 -1.97 -4.93 -1.27
N ALA A 52 -0.94 -5.27 -0.49
CA ALA A 52 -1.10 -5.52 0.94
C ALA A 52 -1.55 -4.26 1.71
N LEU A 53 -1.10 -3.07 1.30
CA LEU A 53 -1.54 -1.80 1.87
C LEU A 53 -2.99 -1.49 1.50
N GLU A 54 -3.39 -1.71 0.25
CA GLU A 54 -4.79 -1.58 -0.18
C GLU A 54 -5.70 -2.51 0.63
N ASP A 55 -5.30 -3.77 0.81
CA ASP A 55 -6.03 -4.73 1.64
C ASP A 55 -6.12 -4.29 3.10
N LEU A 56 -5.03 -3.76 3.67
CA LEU A 56 -5.00 -3.25 5.04
C LEU A 56 -5.94 -2.05 5.20
N ILE A 57 -5.91 -1.10 4.28
CA ILE A 57 -6.78 0.09 4.29
C ILE A 57 -8.25 -0.33 4.16
N ASN A 58 -8.54 -1.27 3.27
CA ASN A 58 -9.91 -1.73 3.02
C ASN A 58 -10.46 -2.64 4.14
N SER A 59 -9.59 -3.30 4.90
CA SER A 59 -9.97 -4.12 6.06
C SER A 59 -9.98 -3.35 7.38
N ALA A 60 -9.39 -2.16 7.41
CA ALA A 60 -9.43 -1.30 8.59
C ALA A 60 -10.89 -0.92 8.92
N PRO A 61 -11.34 -1.13 10.17
CA PRO A 61 -12.65 -0.67 10.57
C PRO A 61 -12.71 0.85 10.48
N ALA A 62 -13.81 1.39 9.93
CA ALA A 62 -14.05 2.82 9.97
C ALA A 62 -14.06 3.30 11.44
N PRO A 63 -13.43 4.45 11.74
CA PRO A 63 -13.44 4.99 13.10
C PRO A 63 -14.87 5.31 13.53
N THR A 64 -15.21 5.02 14.77
CA THR A 64 -16.53 5.34 15.32
C THR A 64 -16.70 6.85 15.50
N ALA A 65 -17.96 7.33 15.54
CA ALA A 65 -18.25 8.74 15.78
C ALA A 65 -17.62 9.26 17.09
N GLU A 66 -17.59 8.43 18.14
CA GLU A 66 -16.94 8.75 19.42
C GLU A 66 -15.43 8.88 19.30
N GLN A 67 -14.78 7.99 18.54
CA GLN A 67 -13.34 8.08 18.28
C GLN A 67 -13.00 9.36 17.50
N VAL A 68 -13.79 9.70 16.49
CA VAL A 68 -13.62 10.92 15.71
C VAL A 68 -13.79 12.16 16.60
N GLU A 69 -14.83 12.18 17.44
CA GLU A 69 -15.12 13.29 18.35
C GLU A 69 -14.02 13.46 19.42
N ARG A 70 -13.50 12.35 19.96
CA ARG A 70 -12.35 12.38 20.88
C ARG A 70 -11.11 12.98 20.21
N ILE A 71 -10.82 12.61 18.96
CA ILE A 71 -9.70 13.18 18.21
C ILE A 71 -9.89 14.68 17.99
N ARG A 72 -11.10 15.12 17.60
CA ARG A 72 -11.41 16.55 17.42
C ARG A 72 -11.14 17.39 18.66
N ARG A 73 -11.43 16.85 19.85
CA ARG A 73 -11.16 17.54 21.14
C ARG A 73 -9.68 17.60 21.51
N LEU A 74 -8.88 16.67 21.03
CA LEU A 74 -7.42 16.61 21.27
C LEU A 74 -6.64 17.47 20.28
N LEU A 75 -7.20 17.72 19.10
CA LEU A 75 -6.59 18.61 18.12
C LEU A 75 -6.76 20.06 18.59
N PRO A 76 -5.69 20.88 18.56
CA PRO A 76 -5.84 22.32 18.77
C PRO A 76 -6.84 22.85 17.74
N ALA A 77 -7.68 23.79 18.16
CA ALA A 77 -8.62 24.43 17.25
C ALA A 77 -7.83 24.93 16.03
N VAL A 78 -8.12 24.37 14.84
CA VAL A 78 -7.49 24.82 13.60
C VAL A 78 -8.06 26.20 13.32
N GLY A 79 -7.38 27.20 13.83
CA GLY A 79 -7.80 28.59 13.87
C GLY A 79 -6.92 29.33 14.87
N ILE A 80 -5.90 30.01 14.33
CA ILE A 80 -4.87 30.82 15.01
C ILE A 80 -3.58 30.04 15.35
N THR A 81 -2.76 29.80 14.34
CA THR A 81 -1.30 29.74 14.52
C THR A 81 -0.67 30.83 13.63
N PRO A 82 -0.32 32.02 14.15
CA PRO A 82 0.61 32.90 13.47
C PRO A 82 2.03 32.49 13.86
N ALA A 83 2.86 32.25 12.84
CA ALA A 83 4.33 32.33 12.84
C ALA A 83 5.13 31.48 13.86
N GLY A 84 6.00 30.62 13.35
CA GLY A 84 7.17 30.16 14.12
C GLY A 84 7.69 28.77 13.80
N VAL A 85 8.02 28.47 12.54
CA VAL A 85 9.10 27.49 12.29
C VAL A 85 10.31 28.29 11.83
N ALA A 86 11.10 28.70 12.81
CA ALA A 86 12.48 29.09 12.65
C ALA A 86 13.29 28.32 13.69
N ALA A 87 14.07 27.35 13.21
CA ALA A 87 15.27 26.81 13.83
C ALA A 87 16.09 26.12 12.74
#